data_AF-A0A498G1N7-F1
#
_entry.id   AF-A0A498G1N7-F1
#
_cell.length_a   1.000
_cell.length_b   1.000
_cell.length_c   1.000
_cell.angle_alpha   90.00
_cell.angle_beta   90.00
_cell.angle_gamma   90.00
#
_symmetry.space_group_name_H-M   'P 1'
#
loop_
_entity.id
_entity.type
_entity.pdbx_description
1 polymer ?
#
loop_
_entity_poly.entity_id
_entity_poly.type
_entity_poly.pdbx_seq_one_letter_code
_entity_poly.pdbx_strand_id
1 'polypeptide(L)'
;EYNDSNLNEALHMTVSGTGGALTGSMLTTTTGLGVLAIAITPVLGQFGVVTALSIFYSYLTALVVTPPTLVVWEQLTQQTESTPTAP
;
A
#
# COMPACT_ATOMS: atom_id res chain seq x y z
N GLU A 1 29.02 5.39 1.66
CA GLU A 1 28.14 6.42 2.26
C GLU A 1 27.33 7.28 1.28
N TYR A 2 27.73 7.46 0.01
CA TYR A 2 26.92 8.26 -0.95
C TYR A 2 25.76 7.49 -1.62
N ASN A 3 25.76 6.15 -1.60
CA ASN A 3 24.78 5.35 -2.35
C ASN A 3 23.45 5.13 -1.60
N ASP A 4 23.50 4.89 -0.28
CA ASP A 4 22.28 4.67 0.53
C ASP A 4 21.35 5.89 0.53
N SER A 5 21.87 7.10 0.80
CA SER A 5 21.03 8.31 0.85
C SER A 5 20.29 8.55 -0.46
N ASN A 6 20.95 8.34 -1.60
CA ASN A 6 20.35 8.49 -2.93
C ASN A 6 19.34 7.39 -3.25
N LEU A 7 19.56 6.15 -2.78
CA LEU A 7 18.64 5.04 -3.00
C LEU A 7 17.36 5.19 -2.16
N ASN A 8 17.50 5.62 -0.91
CA ASN A 8 16.38 5.97 -0.03
C ASN A 8 15.56 7.13 -0.62
N GLU A 9 16.23 8.15 -1.14
CA GLU A 9 15.61 9.34 -1.74
C GLU A 9 14.92 9.00 -3.07
N ALA A 10 15.51 8.15 -3.90
CA ALA A 10 14.90 7.64 -5.14
C ALA A 10 13.69 6.74 -4.86
N LEU A 11 13.76 5.87 -3.84
CA LEU A 11 12.63 5.08 -3.36
C LEU A 11 11.52 6.00 -2.85
N HIS A 12 11.85 7.01 -2.03
CA HIS A 12 10.87 7.95 -1.49
C HIS A 12 10.21 8.79 -2.58
N MET A 13 10.97 9.26 -3.58
CA MET A 13 10.44 9.99 -4.73
C MET A 13 9.53 9.10 -5.60
N THR A 14 9.88 7.82 -5.77
CA THR A 14 9.07 6.86 -6.54
C THR A 14 7.78 6.50 -5.80
N VAL A 15 7.85 6.23 -4.50
CA VAL A 15 6.71 5.94 -3.64
C VAL A 15 5.80 7.18 -3.51
N SER A 16 6.37 8.39 -3.41
CA SER A 16 5.59 9.63 -3.39
C SER A 16 4.94 9.92 -4.75
N GLY A 17 5.66 9.69 -5.85
CA GLY A 17 5.16 9.93 -7.20
C GLY A 17 4.07 8.95 -7.64
N THR A 18 4.25 7.66 -7.37
CA THR A 18 3.23 6.62 -7.69
C THR A 18 2.13 6.55 -6.65
N GLY A 19 2.46 6.71 -5.37
CA GLY A 19 1.53 6.73 -4.25
C GLY A 19 0.50 7.85 -4.38
N GLY A 20 0.89 9.04 -4.88
CA GLY A 20 -0.07 10.13 -5.15
C GLY A 20 -1.11 9.76 -6.22
N ALA A 21 -0.69 9.14 -7.32
CA ALA A 21 -1.59 8.69 -8.39
C ALA A 21 -2.51 7.55 -7.94
N LEU A 22 -1.96 6.57 -7.22
CA LEU A 22 -2.69 5.47 -6.60
C LEU A 22 -3.69 5.97 -5.55
N THR A 23 -3.27 6.90 -4.69
CA THR A 23 -4.13 7.53 -3.68
C THR A 23 -5.30 8.21 -4.37
N GLY A 24 -5.09 8.96 -5.46
CA GLY A 24 -6.18 9.60 -6.21
C GLY A 24 -7.22 8.61 -6.77
N SER A 25 -6.78 7.48 -7.34
CA SER A 25 -7.66 6.42 -7.85
C SER A 25 -8.48 5.76 -6.74
N MET A 26 -7.81 5.47 -5.62
CA MET A 26 -8.40 4.85 -4.45
C MET A 26 -9.34 5.81 -3.70
N LEU A 27 -9.01 7.11 -3.64
CA LEU A 27 -9.86 8.16 -3.08
C LEU A 27 -11.16 8.27 -3.87
N THR A 28 -11.06 8.25 -5.21
CA THR A 28 -12.23 8.31 -6.09
C THR A 28 -13.11 7.07 -5.95
N THR A 29 -12.51 5.88 -5.86
CA THR A 29 -13.24 4.62 -5.64
C THR A 29 -13.96 4.62 -4.29
N THR A 30 -13.25 5.01 -3.23
CA THR A 30 -13.78 5.12 -1.88
C THR A 30 -14.89 6.17 -1.79
N THR A 31 -14.72 7.31 -2.46
CA THR A 31 -15.74 8.36 -2.55
C THR A 31 -16.96 7.88 -3.34
N GLY A 32 -16.74 7.18 -4.45
CA GLY A 32 -17.80 6.59 -5.28
C GLY A 32 -18.60 5.50 -4.57
N LEU A 33 -17.97 4.72 -3.69
CA LEU A 33 -18.68 3.77 -2.81
C LEU A 33 -19.28 4.47 -1.57
N GLY A 34 -18.63 5.52 -1.08
CA GLY A 34 -19.06 6.31 0.07
C GLY A 34 -20.31 7.14 -0.23
N VAL A 35 -20.52 7.59 -1.47
CA VAL A 35 -21.73 8.33 -1.86
C VAL A 35 -23.01 7.51 -1.67
N LEU A 36 -22.92 6.17 -1.69
CA LEU A 36 -24.06 5.31 -1.39
C LEU A 36 -24.60 5.56 0.02
N ALA A 37 -23.82 6.15 0.94
CA ALA A 37 -24.31 6.58 2.25
C ALA A 37 -25.52 7.54 2.18
N ILE A 38 -25.65 8.29 1.09
CA ILE A 38 -26.76 9.23 0.83
C ILE A 38 -27.90 8.54 0.06
N ALA A 39 -27.77 7.25 -0.26
CA ALA A 39 -28.79 6.51 -1.00
C ALA A 39 -30.09 6.38 -0.20
N ILE A 40 -31.21 6.53 -0.91
CA ILE A 40 -32.58 6.41 -0.36
C ILE A 40 -32.83 5.04 0.26
N THR A 41 -32.19 4.00 -0.29
CA THR A 41 -32.30 2.63 0.23
C THR A 41 -31.29 2.42 1.37
N PRO A 42 -31.74 2.21 2.61
CA PRO A 42 -30.85 2.17 3.79
C PRO A 42 -29.82 1.02 3.73
N VAL A 43 -30.17 -0.10 3.09
CA VAL A 43 -29.27 -1.24 2.88
C VAL A 43 -28.03 -0.86 2.05
N LEU A 44 -28.19 -0.03 1.02
CA LEU A 44 -27.09 0.35 0.14
C LEU A 44 -26.13 1.33 0.83
N GLY A 45 -26.64 2.23 1.68
CA GLY A 45 -25.81 3.17 2.42
C GLY A 45 -24.93 2.52 3.46
N GLN A 46 -25.46 1.59 4.25
CA GLN A 46 -24.66 0.86 5.23
C GLN A 46 -23.56 0.03 4.57
N PHE A 47 -23.88 -0.63 3.45
CA PHE A 47 -22.89 -1.36 2.66
C PHE A 47 -21.81 -0.42 2.09
N GLY A 48 -22.21 0.71 1.52
CA GLY A 48 -21.30 1.70 0.94
C GLY A 48 -20.31 2.27 1.97
N VAL A 49 -20.80 2.67 3.15
CA VAL A 49 -19.95 3.22 4.22
C VAL A 49 -18.94 2.20 4.71
N VAL A 50 -19.36 0.98 5.05
CA VAL A 50 -18.47 -0.06 5.57
C VAL A 50 -17.45 -0.46 4.52
N THR A 51 -17.87 -0.59 3.25
CA THR A 51 -16.97 -0.96 2.15
C THR A 51 -15.95 0.15 1.86
N ALA A 52 -16.39 1.41 1.79
CA ALA A 52 -15.52 2.56 1.59
C ALA A 52 -14.46 2.66 2.71
N LEU A 53 -14.86 2.57 3.97
CA LEU A 53 -13.93 2.56 5.11
C LEU A 53 -12.97 1.37 5.06
N SER A 54 -13.47 0.18 4.70
CA SER A 54 -12.63 -1.02 4.60
C SER A 54 -11.54 -0.87 3.55
N ILE A 55 -11.88 -0.39 2.35
CA ILE A 55 -10.91 -0.10 1.28
C ILE A 55 -9.94 0.98 1.76
N PHE A 56 -10.43 2.00 2.46
CA PHE A 56 -9.61 3.08 2.98
C PHE A 56 -8.53 2.62 3.94
N TYR A 57 -8.93 1.90 4.98
CA TYR A 57 -8.01 1.35 5.97
C TYR A 57 -7.09 0.29 5.38
N SER A 58 -7.59 -0.55 4.46
CA SER A 58 -6.78 -1.56 3.78
C SER A 58 -5.67 -0.92 2.95
N TYR A 59 -5.96 0.16 2.22
CA TYR A 59 -4.96 0.89 1.45
C TYR A 59 -3.89 1.54 2.33
N LEU A 60 -4.29 2.22 3.42
CA LEU A 60 -3.34 2.78 4.38
C LEU A 60 -2.46 1.68 5.00
N THR A 61 -3.08 0.56 5.37
CA THR A 61 -2.36 -0.59 5.90
C THR A 61 -1.38 -1.13 4.86
N ALA A 62 -1.79 -1.27 3.60
CA ALA A 62 -0.92 -1.72 2.51
C ALA A 62 0.25 -0.76 2.28
N LEU A 63 0.03 0.57 2.29
CA LEU A 63 1.10 1.56 2.19
C LEU A 63 2.12 1.44 3.32
N VAL A 64 1.66 1.17 4.56
CA VAL A 64 2.54 1.01 5.73
C VAL A 64 3.20 -0.37 5.78
N VAL A 65 2.51 -1.43 5.34
CA VAL A 65 2.98 -2.83 5.37
C VAL A 65 3.93 -3.16 4.22
N THR A 66 3.78 -2.53 3.06
CA THR A 66 4.63 -2.79 1.89
C THR A 66 6.12 -2.56 2.18
N PRO A 67 6.58 -1.38 2.68
CA PRO A 67 7.99 -1.16 2.98
C PRO A 67 8.60 -2.19 3.94
N PRO A 68 8.00 -2.51 5.11
CA PRO A 68 8.56 -3.53 6.00
C PRO A 68 8.48 -4.93 5.40
N THR A 69 7.45 -5.25 4.61
CA THR A 69 7.39 -6.54 3.90
C THR A 69 8.55 -6.69 2.91
N LEU A 70 8.89 -5.61 2.20
CA LEU A 70 10.00 -5.60 1.25
C LEU A 70 11.36 -5.80 1.94
N VAL A 71 11.57 -5.12 3.07
CA VAL A 71 12.79 -5.26 3.90
C VAL A 71 12.93 -6.69 4.45
N VAL A 72 11.85 -7.27 4.97
CA VAL A 72 11.88 -8.65 5.50
C VAL A 72 12.13 -9.66 4.39
N TRP A 73 11.54 -9.45 3.20
CA TRP A 73 11.75 -10.33 2.05
C TRP A 73 13.19 -10.30 1.53
N GLU A 74 13.84 -9.15 1.52
CA GLU A 74 15.26 -9.03 1.16
C GLU A 74 16.14 -9.85 2.12
N GLN A 75 15.88 -9.76 3.43
CA GLN A 75 16.64 -10.51 4.45
C GLN A 75 16.48 -12.04 4.29
N LEU A 76 15.28 -12.52 3.99
CA LEU A 76 15.02 -13.95 3.78
C LEU A 76 15.63 -14.47 2.47
N THR A 77 15.60 -13.67 1.41
CA THR A 77 16.22 -14.02 0.13
C THR A 77 17.74 -14.14 0.27
N GLN A 78 18.40 -13.20 0.96
CA GLN A 78 19.85 -13.25 1.23
C GLN A 78 20.27 -14.50 2.03
N GLN A 79 19.44 -14.97 2.96
CA GLN A 79 19.73 -16.20 3.71
C GLN A 79 19.72 -17.46 2.83
N THR A 80 18.92 -17.47 1.76
CA THR A 80 18.81 -18.63 0.87
C THR A 80 20.04 -18.80 -0.03
N GLU A 81 20.67 -17.69 -0.45
CA GLU A 81 21.94 -17.72 -1.21
C GLU A 81 23.17 -18.06 -0.36
N SER A 82 23.09 -17.92 0.97
CA SER A 82 24.14 -18.37 1.90
C SER A 82 24.10 -19.89 2.16
N THR A 83 23.81 -20.70 1.14
CA THR A 83 24.11 -22.13 1.16
C THR A 83 25.55 -22.29 0.66
N PRO A 84 26.55 -22.41 1.56
CA PRO A 84 27.92 -22.68 1.15
C PRO A 84 27.96 -23.99 0.36
N THR A 85 28.33 -23.86 -0.89
CA THR A 85 28.89 -24.94 -1.70
C THR A 85 30.08 -25.52 -0.93
N ALA A 86 29.92 -26.72 -0.37
CA ALA A 86 31.05 -27.57 -0.01
C ALA A 86 30.60 -29.01 0.24
N PRO A 87 31.41 -30.02 -0.11
CA PRO A 87 32.38 -30.14 -1.21
C PRO A 87 31.92 -31.10 -2.33
#